data_AF-A0A4R4NWW5-F1
#
_entry.id   AF-A0A4R4NWW5-F1
#
_cell.length_a   1.000
_cell.length_b   1.000
_cell.length_c   1.000
_cell.angle_alpha   90.00
_cell.angle_beta   90.00
_cell.angle_gamma   90.00
#
_symmetry.space_group_name_H-M   'P 1'
#
loop_
_entity.id
_entity.type
_entity.pdbx_description
1 polymer ?
#
loop_
_entity_poly.entity_id
_entity_poly.type
_entity_poly.pdbx_seq_one_letter_code
_entity_poly.pdbx_strand_id
1 'polypeptide(L)'
;PELVGWMRGGLVPSVLDDPRVSVQVGDVRAVIAAAQKASYDAILLDVDNGPDFLVYNENSAIYESSFLSVCRERLRAGGVLTVWSSSESPALGEAVEVVFGACQVTPVPVVLQGREELYYVYQGAT
;
A
#
# COMPACT_ATOMS: atom_id res chain seq x y z
N PRO A 1 -8.13 -10.28 -10.45
CA PRO A 1 -9.36 -11.10 -10.26
C PRO A 1 -9.08 -12.61 -10.30
N GLU A 2 -8.32 -13.07 -11.30
CA GLU A 2 -7.97 -14.49 -11.46
C GLU A 2 -7.13 -15.06 -10.31
N LEU A 3 -6.23 -14.26 -9.71
CA LEU A 3 -5.37 -14.70 -8.61
C LEU A 3 -6.15 -15.27 -7.41
N VAL A 4 -7.20 -14.56 -6.97
CA VAL A 4 -8.07 -15.02 -5.87
C VAL A 4 -8.85 -16.26 -6.31
N GLY A 5 -9.26 -16.34 -7.58
CA GLY A 5 -9.88 -17.54 -8.15
C GLY A 5 -8.94 -18.74 -8.15
N TRP A 6 -7.67 -18.55 -8.50
CA TRP A 6 -6.63 -19.58 -8.48
C TRP A 6 -6.32 -20.07 -7.07
N MET A 7 -6.27 -19.17 -6.08
CA MET A 7 -6.15 -19.54 -4.67
C MET A 7 -7.34 -20.40 -4.21
N ARG A 8 -8.58 -19.96 -4.51
CA ARG A 8 -9.80 -20.73 -4.17
C ARG A 8 -9.87 -22.08 -4.89
N GLY A 9 -9.34 -22.14 -6.12
CA GLY A 9 -9.29 -23.35 -6.93
C GLY A 9 -8.10 -24.28 -6.62
N GLY A 10 -7.23 -23.91 -5.68
CA GLY A 10 -6.06 -24.70 -5.30
C GLY A 10 -4.94 -24.75 -6.35
N LEU A 11 -4.96 -23.85 -7.34
CA LEU A 11 -3.91 -23.76 -8.37
C LEU A 11 -2.61 -23.18 -7.81
N VAL A 12 -2.73 -22.30 -6.82
CA VAL A 12 -1.62 -21.70 -6.06
C VAL A 12 -1.90 -21.80 -4.56
N PRO A 13 -0.89 -21.73 -3.68
CA PRO A 13 -1.11 -21.70 -2.23
C PRO A 13 -2.13 -20.64 -1.81
N SER A 14 -3.05 -21.02 -0.94
CA SER A 14 -4.13 -20.15 -0.44
C SER A 14 -3.80 -19.66 0.97
N VAL A 15 -4.12 -18.39 1.23
CA VAL A 15 -4.23 -17.82 2.59
C VAL A 15 -5.69 -17.54 2.97
N LEU A 16 -6.64 -17.84 2.09
CA LEU A 16 -8.04 -17.45 2.20
C LEU A 16 -8.82 -18.25 3.25
N ASP A 17 -8.25 -19.37 3.69
CA ASP A 17 -8.85 -20.28 4.67
C ASP A 17 -8.56 -19.84 6.12
N ASP A 18 -7.65 -18.88 6.33
CA ASP A 18 -7.40 -18.31 7.65
C ASP A 18 -8.57 -17.39 8.05
N PRO A 19 -9.25 -17.63 9.18
CA PRO A 19 -10.43 -16.84 9.59
C PRO A 19 -10.12 -15.37 9.89
N ARG A 20 -8.84 -14.99 10.01
CA ARG A 20 -8.41 -13.60 10.18
C ARG A 20 -8.32 -12.85 8.86
N VAL A 21 -8.37 -13.55 7.72
CA VAL A 21 -8.21 -12.99 6.38
C VAL A 21 -9.58 -12.74 5.77
N SER A 22 -9.81 -11.49 5.37
CA SER A 22 -10.92 -11.10 4.51
C SER A 22 -10.37 -10.59 3.19
N VAL A 23 -10.94 -11.03 2.07
CA VAL A 23 -10.50 -10.63 0.74
C VAL A 23 -11.64 -10.00 -0.03
N GLN A 24 -11.40 -8.77 -0.49
CA GLN A 24 -12.29 -8.06 -1.39
C GLN A 24 -11.60 -7.87 -2.74
N VAL A 25 -12.25 -8.36 -3.81
CA VAL A 25 -11.78 -8.15 -5.18
C VAL A 25 -12.39 -6.87 -5.71
N GLY A 26 -11.56 -5.87 -5.99
CA GLY A 26 -11.98 -4.59 -6.53
C GLY A 26 -10.81 -3.62 -6.69
N ASP A 27 -11.12 -2.41 -7.16
CA ASP A 27 -10.18 -1.30 -7.17
C ASP A 27 -9.87 -0.86 -5.72
N VAL A 28 -8.59 -0.79 -5.37
CA VAL A 28 -8.16 -0.47 -3.99
C VAL A 28 -8.66 0.90 -3.53
N ARG A 29 -8.75 1.88 -4.44
CA ARG A 29 -9.23 3.22 -4.11
C ARG A 29 -10.71 3.18 -3.78
N ALA A 30 -11.49 2.45 -4.56
CA ALA A 30 -12.91 2.26 -4.30
C ALA A 30 -13.15 1.51 -2.97
N VAL A 31 -12.36 0.47 -2.69
CA VAL A 31 -12.46 -0.32 -1.45
C VAL A 31 -12.18 0.55 -0.22
N ILE A 32 -11.06 1.30 -0.23
CA ILE A 32 -10.70 2.18 0.89
C ILE A 32 -11.71 3.33 1.04
N ALA A 33 -12.17 3.92 -0.06
CA ALA A 33 -13.17 4.99 0.00
C ALA A 33 -14.50 4.53 0.63
N ALA A 34 -14.91 3.28 0.35
CA ALA A 34 -16.14 2.69 0.90
C ALA A 34 -16.02 2.21 2.35
N ALA A 35 -14.80 2.06 2.88
CA ALA A 35 -14.60 1.66 4.28
C ALA A 35 -15.12 2.72 5.25
N GLN A 36 -15.44 2.29 6.47
CA GLN A 36 -15.87 3.21 7.53
C GLN A 36 -14.71 4.10 7.99
N LYS A 37 -14.99 5.34 8.40
CA LYS A 37 -13.98 6.19 9.03
C LYS A 37 -13.43 5.55 10.31
N ALA A 38 -12.13 5.71 10.56
CA ALA A 38 -11.45 5.16 11.73
C ALA A 38 -11.70 3.64 11.96
N SER A 39 -11.65 2.84 10.89
CA SER A 39 -11.88 1.40 10.94
C SER A 39 -10.60 0.55 10.93
N TYR A 40 -9.46 1.12 10.56
CA TYR A 40 -8.19 0.41 10.44
C TYR A 40 -7.15 0.95 11.42
N ASP A 41 -6.35 0.05 11.99
CA ASP A 41 -5.16 0.43 12.77
C ASP A 41 -3.95 0.65 11.87
N ALA A 42 -3.89 -0.04 10.73
CA ALA A 42 -2.85 0.13 9.73
C ALA A 42 -3.40 -0.08 8.32
N ILE A 43 -2.81 0.63 7.36
CA ILE A 43 -3.02 0.42 5.93
C ILE A 43 -1.65 0.20 5.30
N LEU A 44 -1.48 -0.93 4.61
CA LEU A 44 -0.27 -1.27 3.87
C LEU A 44 -0.60 -1.22 2.39
N LEU A 45 0.05 -0.32 1.64
CA LEU A 45 -0.10 -0.22 0.19
C LEU A 45 1.07 -0.94 -0.49
N ASP A 46 0.76 -2.11 -1.06
CA ASP A 46 1.65 -2.97 -1.83
C ASP A 46 0.95 -3.34 -3.14
N VAL A 47 1.00 -2.44 -4.12
CA VAL A 47 0.21 -2.54 -5.37
C VAL A 47 1.12 -2.60 -6.60
N ASP A 48 2.11 -1.73 -6.66
CA ASP A 48 3.05 -1.60 -7.78
C ASP A 48 4.45 -1.29 -7.23
N ASN A 49 5.45 -1.21 -8.11
CA ASN A 49 6.86 -0.94 -7.76
C ASN A 49 7.14 0.50 -7.29
N GLY A 50 6.10 1.23 -6.89
CA GLY A 50 6.18 2.63 -6.50
C GLY A 50 5.80 3.58 -7.65
N PRO A 51 5.74 4.89 -7.34
CA PRO A 51 5.21 5.91 -8.25
C PRO A 51 6.08 6.14 -9.50
N ASP A 52 7.36 5.76 -9.46
CA ASP A 52 8.32 6.00 -10.54
C ASP A 52 8.43 4.80 -11.51
N PHE A 53 7.82 3.66 -11.17
CA PHE A 53 7.82 2.42 -11.96
C PHE A 53 6.41 1.84 -12.11
N LEU A 54 5.46 2.67 -12.54
CA LEU A 54 4.06 2.27 -12.71
C LEU A 54 3.88 1.34 -13.92
N VAL A 55 3.21 0.20 -13.73
CA VAL A 55 2.76 -0.67 -14.82
C VAL A 55 1.63 0.00 -15.62
N TYR A 56 0.82 0.84 -14.96
CA TYR A 56 -0.22 1.66 -15.57
C TYR A 56 -0.21 3.07 -14.96
N ASN A 57 -0.23 4.13 -15.78
CA ASN A 57 -0.23 5.52 -15.31
C ASN A 57 -1.36 5.82 -14.31
N GLU A 58 -2.49 5.12 -14.41
CA GLU A 58 -3.65 5.26 -13.52
C GLU A 58 -3.34 4.86 -12.07
N ASN A 59 -2.31 4.04 -11.85
CA ASN A 59 -1.83 3.67 -10.52
C ASN A 59 -1.15 4.85 -9.81
N SER A 60 -0.74 5.94 -10.50
CA SER A 60 -0.13 7.11 -9.85
C SER A 60 -1.03 7.68 -8.74
N ALA A 61 -2.35 7.62 -8.97
CA ALA A 61 -3.34 8.20 -8.09
C ALA A 61 -3.37 7.56 -6.69
N ILE A 62 -2.80 6.35 -6.50
CA ILE A 62 -2.73 5.73 -5.17
C ILE A 62 -1.56 6.28 -4.32
N TYR A 63 -0.64 7.02 -4.95
CA TYR A 63 0.51 7.63 -4.29
C TYR A 63 0.33 9.14 -4.06
N GLU A 64 -0.70 9.74 -4.65
CA GLU A 64 -1.00 11.16 -4.53
C GLU A 64 -1.69 11.52 -3.20
N SER A 65 -1.42 12.72 -2.67
CA SER A 65 -1.98 13.21 -1.41
C SER A 65 -3.50 13.12 -1.33
N SER A 66 -4.19 13.19 -2.48
CA SER A 66 -5.65 13.06 -2.57
C SER A 66 -6.14 11.71 -2.05
N PHE A 67 -5.52 10.61 -2.50
CA PHE A 67 -5.87 9.26 -2.04
C PHE A 67 -5.31 8.98 -0.64
N LEU A 68 -4.08 9.44 -0.36
CA LEU A 68 -3.49 9.29 0.97
C LEU A 68 -4.35 9.96 2.06
N SER A 69 -5.01 11.08 1.74
CA SER A 69 -5.97 11.73 2.64
C SER A 69 -7.18 10.84 2.93
N VAL A 70 -7.69 10.12 1.93
CA VAL A 70 -8.76 9.12 2.12
C VAL A 70 -8.28 8.00 3.03
N CYS A 71 -7.07 7.48 2.82
CA CYS A 71 -6.46 6.47 3.70
C CYS A 71 -6.39 6.97 5.15
N ARG A 72 -5.90 8.20 5.35
CA ARG A 72 -5.82 8.84 6.68
C ARG A 72 -7.17 8.90 7.39
N GLU A 73 -8.25 9.22 6.69
CA GLU A 73 -9.59 9.22 7.29
C GLU A 73 -10.10 7.82 7.71
N ARG A 74 -9.57 6.75 7.13
CA ARG A 74 -9.93 5.37 7.46
C ARG A 74 -9.09 4.79 8.60
N LEU A 75 -7.97 5.45 8.94
CA LEU A 75 -7.15 5.08 10.08
C LEU A 75 -7.75 5.59 11.40
N ARG A 76 -7.63 4.79 12.45
CA ARG A 76 -7.87 5.21 13.85
C ARG A 76 -6.78 6.17 14.29
N ALA A 77 -7.04 6.93 15.36
CA ALA A 77 -6.00 7.75 15.99
C ALA A 77 -4.80 6.87 16.41
N GLY A 78 -3.58 7.32 16.10
CA GLY A 78 -2.36 6.52 16.23
C GLY A 78 -2.19 5.43 15.17
N GLY A 79 -3.06 5.38 14.14
CA GLY A 79 -2.96 4.43 13.04
C GLY A 79 -1.88 4.82 12.03
N VAL A 80 -1.39 3.85 11.27
CA VAL A 80 -0.23 4.02 10.38
C VAL A 80 -0.55 3.66 8.93
N LEU A 81 -0.19 4.55 8.01
CA LEU A 81 -0.06 4.21 6.60
C LEU A 81 1.38 3.77 6.33
N THR A 82 1.56 2.67 5.61
CA THR A 82 2.85 2.21 5.09
C THR A 82 2.76 1.99 3.59
N VAL A 83 3.68 2.57 2.83
CA VAL A 83 3.77 2.41 1.37
C VAL A 83 5.15 1.87 1.03
N TRP A 84 5.22 0.78 0.28
CA TRP A 84 6.48 0.27 -0.26
C TRP A 84 6.74 0.85 -1.66
N SER A 85 8.02 1.03 -2.00
CA SER A 85 8.50 1.49 -3.31
C SER A 85 9.81 0.77 -3.66
N SER A 86 9.99 0.37 -4.93
CA SER A 86 11.23 -0.27 -5.37
C SER A 86 12.38 0.70 -5.57
N SER A 87 12.11 2.00 -5.58
CA SER A 87 13.09 3.08 -5.68
C SER A 87 12.75 4.23 -4.74
N GLU A 88 13.73 5.09 -4.50
CA GLU A 88 13.49 6.33 -3.77
C GLU A 88 12.55 7.23 -4.57
N SER A 89 11.50 7.72 -3.92
CA SER A 89 10.58 8.71 -4.45
C SER A 89 10.40 9.88 -3.49
N PRO A 90 11.11 11.01 -3.71
CA PRO A 90 10.92 12.22 -2.91
C PRO A 90 9.48 12.75 -2.97
N ALA A 91 8.81 12.61 -4.12
CA ALA A 91 7.43 13.05 -4.31
C ALA A 91 6.44 12.27 -3.42
N LEU A 92 6.65 10.95 -3.26
CA LEU A 92 5.86 10.16 -2.31
C LEU A 92 6.11 10.58 -0.86
N GLY A 93 7.37 10.84 -0.50
CA GLY A 93 7.72 11.36 0.82
C GLY A 93 7.00 12.67 1.14
N GLU A 94 7.03 13.63 0.21
CA GLU A 94 6.31 14.90 0.33
C GLU A 94 4.80 14.67 0.43
N ALA A 95 4.23 13.80 -0.41
CA ALA A 95 2.80 13.51 -0.39
C ALA A 95 2.33 12.92 0.96
N VAL A 96 3.12 12.01 1.55
CA VAL A 96 2.86 11.45 2.88
C VAL A 96 3.00 12.53 3.95
N GLU A 97 4.06 13.34 3.91
CA GLU A 97 4.26 14.42 4.87
C GLU A 97 3.13 15.47 4.83
N VAL A 98 2.67 15.85 3.65
CA VAL A 98 1.53 16.78 3.47
C VAL A 98 0.26 16.27 4.16
N VAL A 99 0.03 14.95 4.14
CA VAL A 99 -1.21 14.36 4.68
C VAL A 99 -1.09 13.99 6.16
N PHE A 100 0.06 13.48 6.58
CA PHE A 100 0.29 12.92 7.92
C PHE A 100 1.12 13.84 8.83
N GLY A 101 1.64 14.96 8.32
CA GLY A 101 2.47 15.93 9.03
C GLY A 101 3.94 15.52 9.19
N ALA A 102 4.27 14.26 8.97
CA ALA A 102 5.63 13.74 8.90
C ALA A 102 5.67 12.48 8.03
N CYS A 103 6.82 12.22 7.40
CA CYS A 103 7.08 10.98 6.69
C CYS A 103 8.38 10.34 7.19
N GLN A 104 8.29 9.12 7.70
CA GLN A 104 9.47 8.29 7.93
C GLN A 104 9.79 7.51 6.66
N VAL A 105 11.00 7.69 6.13
CA VAL A 105 11.50 6.95 4.98
C VAL A 105 12.57 5.98 5.44
N THR A 106 12.33 4.69 5.23
CA THR A 106 13.26 3.62 5.62
C THR A 106 13.79 2.92 4.37
N PRO A 107 15.10 3.03 4.07
CA PRO A 107 15.72 2.20 3.05
C PRO A 107 15.84 0.75 3.55
N VAL A 108 15.48 -0.19 2.69
CA VAL A 108 15.43 -1.64 2.96
C VAL A 108 16.33 -2.33 1.94
N PRO A 109 17.53 -2.79 2.34
CA PRO A 109 18.40 -3.57 1.48
C PRO A 109 17.74 -4.91 1.12
N VAL A 110 17.68 -5.24 -0.16
CA VAL A 110 17.08 -6.48 -0.67
C VAL A 110 18.06 -7.16 -1.61
N VAL A 111 18.23 -8.47 -1.46
CA VAL A 111 18.95 -9.29 -2.46
C VAL A 111 17.92 -9.89 -3.40
N LEU A 112 17.76 -9.29 -4.58
CA LEU A 112 16.83 -9.77 -5.59
C LEU A 112 17.60 -10.52 -6.69
N GLN A 113 17.33 -11.82 -6.82
CA GLN A 113 17.96 -12.68 -7.84
C GLN A 113 19.51 -12.60 -7.86
N GLY A 114 20.12 -12.41 -6.69
CA GLY A 114 21.58 -12.30 -6.54
C GLY A 114 22.17 -10.91 -6.82
N ARG A 115 21.33 -9.89 -7.02
CA ARG A 115 21.74 -8.48 -7.09
C ARG A 115 21.35 -7.76 -5.81
N GLU A 116 22.21 -6.85 -5.35
CA GLU A 116 21.89 -5.94 -4.26
C GLU A 116 21.01 -4.81 -4.81
N GLU A 117 19.81 -4.69 -4.26
CA GLU A 117 18.83 -3.66 -4.55
C GLU A 117 18.52 -2.89 -3.26
N LEU A 118 18.04 -1.67 -3.39
CA LEU A 118 17.59 -0.86 -2.26
C LEU A 118 16.16 -0.43 -2.47
N TYR A 119 15.26 -0.96 -1.64
CA TYR A 119 13.85 -0.58 -1.62
C TYR A 119 13.58 0.45 -0.53
N TYR A 120 12.42 1.07 -0.57
CA TYR A 120 12.07 2.16 0.33
C TYR A 120 10.68 1.94 0.90
N VAL A 121 10.54 2.23 2.19
CA VAL A 121 9.27 2.19 2.91
C VAL A 121 8.97 3.57 3.44
N TYR A 122 7.80 4.11 3.08
CA TYR A 122 7.30 5.42 3.48
C TYR A 122 6.19 5.24 4.49
N GLN A 123 6.29 5.89 5.65
CA GLN A 123 5.31 5.77 6.73
C GLN A 123 4.84 7.12 7.26
N GLY A 124 3.53 7.23 7.46
CA GLY A 124 2.88 8.36 8.12
C GLY A 124 1.89 7.87 9.18
N ALA A 125 1.82 8.55 10.32
CA ALA A 125 0.94 8.22 11.44
C ALA A 125 -0.09 9.33 11.67
N THR A 126 -1.32 8.97 12.10
CA THR A 126 -2.42 9.91 12.34
C THR A 126 -2.42 10.56 13.72
#